data_AF-A0A369HCV1-F1
#
_entry.id   AF-A0A369HCV1-F1
#
_cell.length_a   1.000
_cell.length_b   1.000
_cell.length_c   1.000
_cell.angle_alpha   90.00
_cell.angle_beta   90.00
_cell.angle_gamma   90.00
#
_symmetry.space_group_name_H-M   'P 1'
#
loop_
_entity.id
_entity.type
_entity.pdbx_description
1 polymer ?
#
loop_
_entity_poly.entity_id
_entity_poly.type
_entity_poly.pdbx_seq_one_letter_code
_entity_poly.pdbx_strand_id
1 'polypeptide(L)'
;MATQYEVEHNVELSAPRRSTRRVDMASFFSLINTIDSPPGTNPHATPTPFDAAALFRLLRDQLRSLHDTAPTEGNRDFLEQLMESLDDDIHDPPSRLSGASQQFVDSLDRVARKRLHRDDDCAICKVPYLDDEWCLVVELPCKGRHRFDLECVAPWLRSKGTCPMCRERVGDAAKTKPVPLDDDDDEEDGTDMMYS
;
A
#
# COMPACT_ATOMS: atom_id res chain seq x y z
N MET A 1 -15.26 16.46 31.79
CA MET A 1 -16.29 15.72 32.54
C MET A 1 -16.41 14.38 31.85
N ALA A 2 -16.05 13.29 32.52
CA ALA A 2 -16.16 11.97 31.91
C ALA A 2 -17.64 11.59 31.76
N THR A 3 -18.02 11.07 30.60
CA THR A 3 -19.34 10.54 30.30
C THR A 3 -19.58 9.25 31.07
N GLN A 4 -20.85 8.91 31.31
CA GLN A 4 -21.23 7.65 31.97
C GLN A 4 -20.63 6.41 31.28
N TYR A 5 -20.51 6.46 29.95
CA TYR A 5 -19.90 5.40 29.14
C TYR A 5 -18.40 5.21 29.44
N GLU A 6 -17.64 6.30 29.61
CA GLU A 6 -16.20 6.23 29.96
C GLU A 6 -15.97 5.52 31.31
N VAL A 7 -16.90 5.72 32.26
CA VAL A 7 -16.85 5.10 33.59
C VAL A 7 -17.24 3.62 33.53
N GLU A 8 -18.29 3.27 32.78
CA GLU A 8 -18.78 1.89 32.68
C GLU A 8 -17.81 0.97 31.91
N HIS A 9 -17.08 1.53 30.94
CA HIS A 9 -16.17 0.77 30.08
C HIS A 9 -14.68 0.97 30.40
N ASN A 10 -14.34 1.79 31.41
CA ASN A 10 -12.96 2.11 31.80
C ASN A 10 -12.10 2.57 30.61
N VAL A 11 -12.67 3.47 29.80
CA VAL A 11 -12.02 4.08 28.64
C VAL A 11 -12.03 5.59 28.78
N GLU A 12 -10.91 6.25 28.51
CA GLU A 12 -10.82 7.72 28.47
C GLU A 12 -10.95 8.20 27.01
N LEU A 13 -12.16 8.59 26.60
CA LEU A 13 -12.45 9.12 25.25
C LEU A 13 -12.02 10.58 25.09
N SER A 14 -11.80 11.27 26.22
CA SER A 14 -11.51 12.70 26.31
C SER A 14 -10.02 13.05 26.34
N ALA A 15 -9.11 12.06 26.35
CA ALA A 15 -7.70 12.32 26.15
C ALA A 15 -7.48 12.86 24.73
N PRO A 16 -6.80 14.01 24.53
CA PRO A 16 -6.44 14.46 23.20
C PRO A 16 -5.57 13.37 22.59
N ARG A 17 -6.10 12.66 21.59
CA ARG A 17 -5.26 11.81 20.73
C ARG A 17 -4.16 12.76 20.24
N ARG A 18 -2.91 12.51 20.64
CA ARG A 18 -1.75 13.24 20.08
C ARG A 18 -2.01 13.29 18.59
N SER A 19 -2.04 14.49 17.99
CA SER A 19 -2.33 14.64 16.56
C SER A 19 -1.16 14.05 15.79
N THR A 20 -1.17 12.74 15.66
CA THR A 20 -0.20 12.01 14.88
C THR A 20 -0.58 12.21 13.43
N ARG A 21 0.42 12.38 12.55
CA ARG A 21 0.25 12.40 11.08
C ARG A 21 -0.19 11.03 10.55
N ARG A 22 -0.94 10.25 11.36
CA ARG A 22 -1.47 8.93 11.01
C ARG A 22 -2.71 9.10 10.19
N VAL A 23 -2.78 8.33 9.12
CA VAL A 23 -3.90 8.41 8.19
C VAL A 23 -4.82 7.22 8.41
N ASP A 24 -6.12 7.48 8.41
CA ASP A 24 -7.14 6.46 8.63
C ASP A 24 -7.38 5.64 7.36
N MET A 25 -6.88 4.39 7.38
CA MET A 25 -6.92 3.43 6.26
C MET A 25 -8.12 2.49 6.28
N ALA A 26 -9.12 2.73 7.12
CA ALA A 26 -10.29 1.85 7.24
C ALA A 26 -11.01 1.63 5.90
N SER A 27 -11.23 2.69 5.12
CA SER A 27 -11.89 2.60 3.81
C SER A 27 -11.09 1.80 2.79
N PHE A 28 -9.76 1.96 2.79
CA PHE A 28 -8.86 1.19 1.93
C PHE A 28 -8.94 -0.31 2.28
N PHE A 29 -8.81 -0.65 3.56
CA PHE A 29 -8.85 -2.04 4.00
C PHE A 29 -10.24 -2.68 3.82
N SER A 30 -11.32 -1.91 3.92
CA SER A 30 -12.66 -2.43 3.61
C SER A 30 -12.78 -2.77 2.12
N LEU A 31 -12.26 -1.93 1.23
CA LEU A 31 -12.32 -2.18 -0.21
C LEU A 31 -11.46 -3.39 -0.60
N ILE A 32 -10.23 -3.46 -0.11
CA ILE A 32 -9.33 -4.57 -0.48
C ILE A 32 -9.82 -5.93 0.05
N ASN A 33 -10.44 -5.97 1.23
CA ASN A 33 -11.03 -7.21 1.74
C ASN A 33 -12.25 -7.64 0.93
N THR A 34 -13.01 -6.68 0.40
CA THR A 34 -14.13 -6.96 -0.51
C THR A 34 -13.61 -7.53 -1.83
N ILE A 35 -12.47 -7.04 -2.30
CA ILE A 35 -11.81 -7.53 -3.53
C ILE A 35 -11.22 -8.94 -3.33
N ASP A 36 -10.56 -9.20 -2.19
CA ASP A 36 -9.94 -10.51 -1.88
C ASP A 36 -10.97 -11.58 -1.52
N SER A 37 -12.12 -11.21 -0.95
CA SER A 37 -13.15 -12.13 -0.47
C SER A 37 -14.57 -11.55 -0.62
N PRO A 38 -15.07 -11.44 -1.87
CA PRO A 38 -16.37 -10.84 -2.12
C PRO A 38 -17.52 -11.70 -1.56
N PRO A 39 -18.38 -11.18 -0.67
CA PRO A 39 -19.44 -11.96 -0.05
C PRO A 39 -20.47 -12.42 -1.09
N GLY A 40 -20.68 -13.74 -1.19
CA GLY A 40 -21.76 -14.33 -1.99
C GLY A 40 -21.54 -14.35 -3.51
N THR A 41 -20.31 -14.17 -4.00
CA THR A 41 -19.98 -14.25 -5.43
C THR A 41 -19.12 -15.48 -5.75
N ASN A 42 -19.00 -15.80 -7.04
CA ASN A 42 -18.25 -16.95 -7.51
C ASN A 42 -16.77 -16.85 -7.06
N PRO A 43 -16.16 -17.93 -6.55
CA PRO A 43 -14.76 -17.94 -6.06
C PRO A 43 -13.70 -17.67 -7.14
N HIS A 44 -14.11 -17.46 -8.40
CA HIS A 44 -13.26 -17.10 -9.53
C HIS A 44 -13.53 -15.69 -10.06
N ALA A 45 -14.34 -14.88 -9.38
CA ALA A 45 -14.53 -13.48 -9.74
C ALA A 45 -13.20 -12.74 -9.57
N THR A 46 -12.63 -12.27 -10.67
CA THR A 46 -11.48 -11.36 -10.63
C THR A 46 -11.95 -9.96 -10.26
N PRO A 47 -11.11 -9.16 -9.57
CA PRO A 47 -11.40 -7.75 -9.32
C PRO A 47 -11.76 -7.06 -10.64
N THR A 48 -12.78 -6.20 -10.64
CA THR A 48 -13.00 -5.39 -11.84
C THR A 48 -11.87 -4.35 -11.94
N PRO A 49 -11.44 -3.95 -13.14
CA PRO A 49 -10.45 -2.88 -13.30
C PRO A 49 -10.88 -1.58 -12.61
N PHE A 50 -12.19 -1.36 -12.47
CA PHE A 50 -12.77 -0.25 -11.72
C PHE A 50 -12.46 -0.31 -10.23
N ASP A 51 -12.59 -1.49 -9.60
CA ASP A 51 -12.30 -1.69 -8.17
C ASP A 51 -10.81 -1.49 -7.87
N ALA A 52 -9.93 -1.98 -8.76
CA ALA A 52 -8.49 -1.76 -8.67
C ALA A 52 -8.15 -0.26 -8.72
N ALA A 53 -8.68 0.46 -9.70
CA ALA A 53 -8.48 1.91 -9.82
C ALA A 53 -9.03 2.67 -8.59
N ALA A 54 -10.17 2.24 -8.04
CA ALA A 54 -10.73 2.85 -6.82
C ALA A 54 -9.81 2.65 -5.60
N LEU A 55 -9.20 1.46 -5.47
CA LEU A 55 -8.23 1.17 -4.43
C LEU A 55 -7.00 2.09 -4.51
N PHE A 56 -6.43 2.26 -5.70
CA PHE A 56 -5.28 3.14 -5.90
C PHE A 56 -5.62 4.61 -5.64
N ARG A 57 -6.84 5.07 -5.98
CA ARG A 57 -7.31 6.43 -5.66
C ARG A 57 -7.35 6.67 -4.15
N LEU A 58 -7.90 5.73 -3.37
CA LEU A 58 -7.92 5.85 -1.92
C LEU A 58 -6.52 5.96 -1.31
N LEU A 59 -5.57 5.14 -1.80
CA LEU A 59 -4.19 5.20 -1.34
C LEU A 59 -3.47 6.49 -1.79
N ARG A 60 -3.73 6.98 -3.00
CA ARG A 60 -3.15 8.23 -3.48
C ARG A 60 -3.67 9.43 -2.67
N ASP A 61 -4.97 9.47 -2.38
CA ASP A 61 -5.58 10.57 -1.63
C ASP A 61 -5.05 10.62 -0.18
N GLN A 62 -4.77 9.45 0.39
CA GLN A 62 -4.04 9.32 1.65
C GLN A 62 -2.64 9.93 1.59
N LEU A 63 -1.85 9.53 0.59
CA LEU A 63 -0.48 10.03 0.42
C LEU A 63 -0.47 11.54 0.15
N ARG A 64 -1.49 12.07 -0.52
CA ARG A 64 -1.69 13.51 -0.72
C ARG A 64 -1.88 14.26 0.60
N SER A 65 -2.71 13.73 1.50
CA SER A 65 -2.90 14.30 2.84
C SER A 65 -1.59 14.33 3.65
N LEU A 66 -0.76 13.28 3.51
CA LEU A 66 0.60 13.33 4.05
C LEU A 66 1.40 14.42 3.34
N HIS A 67 1.48 14.42 2.02
CA HIS A 67 2.27 15.37 1.24
C HIS A 67 2.00 16.83 1.64
N ASP A 68 0.75 17.21 1.85
CA ASP A 68 0.36 18.56 2.25
C ASP A 68 0.91 18.98 3.62
N THR A 69 1.11 18.00 4.51
CA THR A 69 1.65 18.16 5.86
C THR A 69 3.12 17.72 5.99
N ALA A 70 3.85 17.55 4.88
CA ALA A 70 5.22 17.05 4.90
C ALA A 70 6.18 17.99 5.66
N PRO A 71 6.97 17.48 6.64
CA PRO A 71 7.88 18.30 7.43
C PRO A 71 9.17 18.69 6.69
N THR A 72 9.54 17.93 5.64
CA THR A 72 10.77 18.14 4.87
C THR A 72 10.49 18.05 3.37
N GLU A 73 11.29 18.74 2.57
CA GLU A 73 11.22 18.72 1.10
C GLU A 73 11.45 17.31 0.56
N GLY A 74 12.51 16.62 1.01
CA GLY A 74 12.76 15.24 0.55
C GLY A 74 11.64 14.24 0.86
N ASN A 75 10.84 14.46 1.92
CA ASN A 75 9.65 13.64 2.16
C ASN A 75 8.50 14.00 1.22
N ARG A 76 8.35 15.28 0.89
CA ARG A 76 7.37 15.76 -0.09
C ARG A 76 7.63 15.10 -1.44
N ASP A 77 8.88 15.17 -1.92
CA ASP A 77 9.29 14.58 -3.20
C ASP A 77 9.11 13.05 -3.21
N PHE A 78 9.41 12.40 -2.08
CA PHE A 78 9.20 10.96 -1.95
C PHE A 78 7.73 10.57 -2.05
N LEU A 79 6.83 11.31 -1.37
CA LEU A 79 5.39 11.07 -1.43
C LEU A 79 4.83 11.38 -2.83
N GLU A 80 5.34 12.41 -3.50
CA GLU A 80 4.98 12.75 -4.87
C GLU A 80 5.32 11.60 -5.84
N GLN A 81 6.52 11.03 -5.75
CA GLN A 81 6.91 9.86 -6.56
C GLN A 81 6.01 8.63 -6.33
N LEU A 82 5.57 8.40 -5.08
CA LEU A 82 4.64 7.32 -4.78
C LEU A 82 3.25 7.60 -5.37
N MET A 83 2.79 8.85 -5.32
CA MET A 83 1.52 9.29 -5.89
C MET A 83 1.52 9.19 -7.41
N GLU A 84 2.57 9.63 -8.09
CA GLU A 84 2.73 9.49 -9.55
C GLU A 84 2.62 8.02 -9.97
N SER A 85 3.31 7.14 -9.26
CA SER A 85 3.23 5.71 -9.54
C SER A 85 1.82 5.15 -9.35
N LEU A 86 1.01 5.70 -8.43
CA LEU A 86 -0.39 5.31 -8.28
C LEU A 86 -1.27 5.92 -9.35
N ASP A 87 -0.99 7.14 -9.81
CA ASP A 87 -1.73 7.78 -10.91
C ASP A 87 -1.55 7.02 -12.22
N ASP A 88 -0.36 6.48 -12.50
CA ASP A 88 -0.13 5.57 -13.63
C ASP A 88 -1.04 4.34 -13.55
N ASP A 89 -1.08 3.66 -12.40
CA ASP A 89 -1.95 2.49 -12.15
C ASP A 89 -3.45 2.86 -12.12
N ILE A 90 -3.81 4.13 -11.91
CA ILE A 90 -5.20 4.60 -11.97
C ILE A 90 -5.62 4.82 -13.44
N HIS A 91 -4.70 5.28 -14.28
CA HIS A 91 -4.94 5.52 -15.70
C HIS A 91 -5.03 4.21 -16.48
N ASP A 92 -4.13 3.26 -16.20
CA ASP A 92 -4.11 1.92 -16.78
C ASP A 92 -4.21 0.86 -15.67
N PRO A 93 -5.43 0.58 -15.18
CA PRO A 93 -5.62 -0.30 -14.04
C PRO A 93 -5.26 -1.75 -14.37
N PRO A 94 -4.42 -2.41 -13.55
CA PRO A 94 -4.07 -3.80 -13.75
C PRO A 94 -5.31 -4.70 -13.62
N SER A 95 -5.37 -5.72 -14.46
CA SER A 95 -6.44 -6.74 -14.44
C SER A 95 -6.44 -7.59 -13.16
N ARG A 96 -5.33 -7.60 -12.41
CA ARG A 96 -5.22 -8.24 -11.10
C ARG A 96 -4.29 -7.43 -10.21
N LEU A 97 -4.68 -7.24 -8.95
CA LEU A 97 -3.80 -6.66 -7.94
C LEU A 97 -2.61 -7.59 -7.70
N SER A 98 -1.40 -7.09 -7.92
CA SER A 98 -0.15 -7.82 -7.67
C SER A 98 0.40 -7.59 -6.26
N GLY A 99 -0.44 -7.10 -5.35
CA GLY A 99 -0.09 -6.84 -3.97
C GLY A 99 0.29 -8.09 -3.18
N ALA A 100 0.95 -7.88 -2.06
CA ALA A 100 1.23 -8.96 -1.12
C ALA A 100 -0.04 -9.41 -0.38
N SER A 101 -0.08 -10.67 0.04
CA SER A 101 -1.18 -11.19 0.86
C SER A 101 -1.20 -10.57 2.25
N GLN A 102 -2.37 -10.58 2.91
CA GLN A 102 -2.48 -10.16 4.31
C GLN A 102 -1.57 -10.98 5.22
N GLN A 103 -1.48 -12.29 4.99
CA GLN A 103 -0.62 -13.20 5.74
C GLN A 103 0.86 -12.83 5.64
N PHE A 104 1.31 -12.40 4.45
CA PHE A 104 2.68 -11.91 4.27
C PHE A 104 2.91 -10.64 5.10
N VAL A 105 2.00 -9.67 5.03
CA VAL A 105 2.12 -8.41 5.79
C VAL A 105 2.16 -8.68 7.31
N ASP A 106 1.34 -9.60 7.79
CA ASP A 106 1.27 -9.95 9.22
C ASP A 106 2.51 -10.71 9.72
N SER A 107 3.19 -11.43 8.81
CA SER A 107 4.41 -12.22 9.11
C SER A 107 5.71 -11.44 8.95
N LEU A 108 5.66 -10.15 8.60
CA LEU A 108 6.84 -9.30 8.52
C LEU A 108 7.59 -9.22 9.85
N ASP A 109 8.92 -9.20 9.75
CA ASP A 109 9.80 -9.10 10.91
C ASP A 109 9.58 -7.78 11.66
N ARG A 110 9.23 -7.89 12.94
CA ARG A 110 9.03 -6.73 13.82
C ARG A 110 10.35 -6.29 14.41
N VAL A 111 10.62 -4.99 14.36
CA VAL A 111 11.78 -4.40 15.00
C VAL A 111 11.42 -4.03 16.43
N ALA A 112 12.11 -4.63 17.40
CA ALA A 112 11.90 -4.30 18.81
C ALA A 112 12.27 -2.84 19.07
N ARG A 113 11.42 -2.11 19.80
CA ARG A 113 11.62 -0.70 20.19
C ARG A 113 13.01 -0.41 20.78
N LYS A 114 13.59 -1.36 21.51
CA LYS A 114 14.94 -1.26 22.10
C LYS A 114 16.07 -1.16 21.07
N ARG A 115 15.81 -1.56 19.82
CA ARG A 115 16.76 -1.51 18.69
C ARG A 115 16.60 -0.25 17.84
N LEU A 116 15.62 0.60 18.15
CA LEU A 116 15.37 1.86 17.43
C LEU A 116 16.13 3.01 18.09
N HIS A 117 16.64 3.90 17.27
CA HIS A 117 17.30 5.13 17.69
C HIS A 117 16.30 6.30 17.71
N ARG A 118 16.67 7.41 18.37
CA ARG A 118 15.82 8.61 18.47
C ARG A 118 15.64 9.32 17.12
N ASP A 119 16.61 9.16 16.24
CA ASP A 119 16.61 9.78 14.92
C ASP A 119 15.92 8.89 13.86
N ASP A 120 15.49 7.68 14.23
CA ASP A 120 14.80 6.78 13.32
C ASP A 120 13.33 7.22 13.16
N ASP A 121 12.96 7.54 11.93
CA ASP A 121 11.60 7.93 11.54
C ASP A 121 11.04 7.05 10.42
N CYS A 122 9.72 7.01 10.31
CA CYS A 122 9.06 6.35 9.19
C CYS A 122 9.25 7.17 7.90
N ALA A 123 9.76 6.56 6.83
CA ALA A 123 9.99 7.28 5.57
C ALA A 123 8.72 7.81 4.89
N ILE A 124 7.53 7.30 5.22
CA ILE A 124 6.24 7.74 4.65
C ILE A 124 5.60 8.85 5.51
N CYS A 125 5.37 8.57 6.80
CA CYS A 125 4.70 9.52 7.69
C CYS A 125 5.67 10.50 8.37
N LYS A 126 6.99 10.30 8.31
CA LYS A 126 8.03 11.13 8.95
C LYS A 126 7.77 11.44 10.43
N VAL A 127 7.12 10.51 11.11
CA VAL A 127 6.98 10.53 12.56
C VAL A 127 8.12 9.68 13.15
N PRO A 128 8.85 10.18 14.17
CA PRO A 128 9.84 9.39 14.88
C PRO A 128 9.19 8.18 15.55
N TYR A 129 9.79 7.00 15.41
CA TYR A 129 9.16 5.78 15.95
C TYR A 129 9.00 5.82 17.47
N LEU A 130 9.95 6.47 18.17
CA LEU A 130 9.94 6.52 19.62
C LEU A 130 8.91 7.51 20.19
N ASP A 131 8.29 8.36 19.37
CA ASP A 131 7.26 9.31 19.82
C ASP A 131 5.89 8.64 20.06
N ASP A 132 5.67 7.46 19.47
CA ASP A 132 4.53 6.60 19.75
C ASP A 132 4.92 5.49 20.72
N GLU A 133 4.16 5.31 21.81
CA GLU A 133 4.38 4.25 22.80
C GLU A 133 4.19 2.85 22.20
N TRP A 134 3.25 2.73 21.25
CA TRP A 134 2.84 1.46 20.64
C TRP A 134 3.36 1.28 19.22
N CYS A 135 4.54 1.86 18.92
CA CYS A 135 5.09 1.86 17.57
C CYS A 135 5.23 0.43 17.01
N LEU A 136 4.58 0.17 15.88
CA LEU A 136 4.67 -1.10 15.17
C LEU A 136 5.58 -0.94 13.95
N VAL A 137 6.88 -1.09 14.18
CA VAL A 137 7.89 -0.99 13.13
C VAL A 137 8.16 -2.37 12.53
N VAL A 138 8.05 -2.44 11.21
CA VAL A 138 8.38 -3.63 10.43
C VAL A 138 9.57 -3.37 9.52
N GLU A 139 10.34 -4.43 9.28
CA GLU A 139 11.46 -4.42 8.36
C GLU A 139 11.11 -5.25 7.13
N LEU A 140 11.22 -4.65 5.94
CA LEU A 140 10.92 -5.35 4.70
C LEU A 140 12.09 -6.25 4.27
N PRO A 141 11.81 -7.44 3.69
CA PRO A 141 12.82 -8.36 3.21
C PRO A 141 13.40 -7.94 1.84
N CYS A 142 13.66 -6.64 1.65
CA CYS A 142 14.36 -6.10 0.50
C CYS A 142 15.86 -5.94 0.79
N LYS A 143 16.70 -5.79 -0.23
CA LYS A 143 18.17 -5.69 -0.08
C LYS A 143 18.61 -4.57 0.87
N GLY A 144 17.85 -3.48 0.92
CA GLY A 144 18.10 -2.33 1.80
C GLY A 144 17.56 -2.49 3.23
N ARG A 145 16.80 -3.56 3.52
CA ARG A 145 16.13 -3.79 4.82
C ARG A 145 15.39 -2.55 5.32
N HIS A 146 14.61 -1.94 4.43
CA HIS A 146 13.90 -0.69 4.73
C HIS A 146 12.85 -0.89 5.82
N ARG A 147 12.76 0.07 6.73
CA ARG A 147 11.87 0.04 7.89
C ARG A 147 10.76 1.05 7.75
N PHE A 148 9.57 0.68 8.20
CA PHE A 148 8.38 1.52 8.16
C PHE A 148 7.47 1.20 9.33
N ASP A 149 6.56 2.12 9.65
CA ASP A 149 5.39 1.77 10.44
C ASP A 149 4.50 0.83 9.63
N LEU A 150 4.03 -0.24 10.25
CA LEU A 150 3.15 -1.23 9.63
C LEU A 150 1.92 -0.57 9.00
N GLU A 151 1.29 0.37 9.71
CA GLU A 151 0.10 1.08 9.23
C GLU A 151 0.38 1.93 7.98
N CYS A 152 1.60 2.45 7.82
CA CYS A 152 1.96 3.28 6.67
C CYS A 152 2.32 2.44 5.45
N VAL A 153 3.01 1.33 5.65
CA VAL A 153 3.51 0.51 4.54
C VAL A 153 2.52 -0.56 4.08
N ALA A 154 1.66 -1.07 4.97
CA ALA A 154 0.72 -2.13 4.64
C ALA A 154 -0.20 -1.80 3.45
N PRO A 155 -0.80 -0.60 3.33
CA PRO A 155 -1.62 -0.26 2.17
C PRO A 155 -0.85 -0.33 0.84
N TRP A 156 0.41 0.13 0.84
CA TRP A 156 1.27 0.05 -0.34
C TRP A 156 1.64 -1.40 -0.68
N LEU A 157 1.98 -2.21 0.32
CA LEU A 157 2.31 -3.62 0.10
C LEU A 157 1.12 -4.41 -0.41
N ARG A 158 -0.07 -4.20 0.17
CA ARG A 158 -1.29 -4.90 -0.22
C ARG A 158 -1.80 -4.48 -1.60
N SER A 159 -1.44 -3.28 -2.09
CA SER A 159 -1.80 -2.82 -3.43
C SER A 159 -0.76 -3.20 -4.49
N LYS A 160 0.52 -2.84 -4.29
CA LYS A 160 1.59 -3.03 -5.30
C LYS A 160 2.56 -4.17 -5.02
N GLY A 161 2.75 -4.56 -3.75
CA GLY A 161 3.64 -5.65 -3.37
C GLY A 161 5.14 -5.32 -3.53
N THR A 162 5.50 -4.04 -3.56
CA THR A 162 6.88 -3.56 -3.71
C THR A 162 7.32 -2.73 -2.52
N CYS A 163 8.62 -2.63 -2.27
CA CYS A 163 9.16 -1.69 -1.29
C CYS A 163 9.01 -0.24 -1.80
N PRO A 164 8.42 0.69 -1.02
CA PRO A 164 8.28 2.10 -1.45
C PRO A 164 9.61 2.79 -1.79
N MET A 165 10.72 2.38 -1.14
CA MET A 165 12.02 3.04 -1.29
C MET A 165 12.86 2.47 -2.44
N CYS A 166 12.94 1.14 -2.57
CA CYS A 166 13.79 0.50 -3.59
C CYS A 166 13.02 -0.19 -4.72
N ARG A 167 11.68 -0.15 -4.70
CA ARG A 167 10.79 -0.78 -5.69
C ARG A 167 10.94 -2.30 -5.86
N GLU A 168 11.75 -2.95 -5.01
CA GLU A 168 11.93 -4.40 -5.01
C GLU A 168 10.63 -5.09 -4.58
N ARG A 169 10.21 -6.12 -5.33
CA ARG A 169 9.04 -6.94 -4.99
C ARG A 169 9.29 -7.72 -3.71
N VAL A 170 8.29 -7.78 -2.84
CA VAL A 170 8.35 -8.49 -1.55
C VAL A 170 7.22 -9.50 -1.44
N GLY A 171 7.45 -10.56 -0.65
CA GLY A 171 6.43 -11.56 -0.36
C GLY A 171 5.96 -12.33 -1.59
N ASP A 172 4.64 -12.50 -1.70
CA ASP A 172 4.02 -13.28 -2.79
C ASP A 172 4.15 -12.58 -4.15
N ALA A 173 4.30 -11.25 -4.15
CA ALA A 173 4.59 -10.49 -5.36
C ALA A 173 5.97 -10.84 -5.94
N ALA A 174 6.95 -11.21 -5.11
CA ALA A 174 8.26 -11.64 -5.61
C ALA A 174 8.22 -12.99 -6.36
N LYS A 175 7.17 -13.79 -6.14
CA LYS A 175 7.02 -15.14 -6.73
C LYS A 175 6.22 -15.14 -8.04
N THR A 176 5.42 -14.11 -8.31
CA THR A 176 4.69 -13.96 -9.56
C THR A 176 5.60 -13.35 -10.63
N LYS A 177 6.12 -14.20 -11.54
CA LYS A 177 6.77 -13.70 -12.76
C LYS A 177 5.72 -12.97 -13.62
N PRO A 178 6.05 -11.82 -14.24
CA PRO A 178 5.16 -11.23 -15.23
C PRO A 178 5.00 -12.24 -16.37
N VAL A 179 3.76 -12.54 -16.74
CA VAL A 179 3.45 -13.35 -17.92
C VAL A 179 3.79 -12.49 -19.13
N PRO A 180 4.71 -12.89 -20.02
CA PRO A 180 4.90 -12.20 -21.28
C PRO A 180 3.57 -12.15 -22.01
N LEU A 181 3.17 -10.95 -22.45
CA LEU A 181 2.12 -10.80 -23.44
C LEU A 181 2.68 -11.43 -24.71
N ASP A 182 2.09 -12.52 -25.17
CA ASP A 182 2.36 -13.04 -26.50
C ASP A 182 1.82 -11.99 -27.47
N ASP A 183 2.72 -11.25 -28.12
CA ASP A 183 2.39 -10.39 -29.25
C ASP A 183 1.96 -11.32 -30.41
N ASP A 184 0.68 -11.28 -30.76
CA ASP A 184 0.13 -11.87 -31.98
C ASP A 184 0.72 -11.13 -33.21
N ASP A 185 1.94 -11.49 -33.62
CA ASP A 185 2.51 -11.19 -34.93
C ASP A 185 2.41 -12.45 -35.81
N ASP A 186 1.28 -12.58 -36.51
CA ASP A 186 1.20 -13.33 -37.77
C ASP A 186 0.79 -12.35 -38.88
N GLU A 187 1.76 -11.56 -39.35
CA GLU A 187 1.77 -11.01 -40.70
C GLU A 187 2.01 -12.15 -41.71
N GLU A 188 1.04 -12.42 -42.59
CA GLU A 188 1.20 -12.66 -44.05
C GLU A 188 0.01 -13.44 -44.62
N ASP A 189 -0.81 -12.80 -45.46
CA ASP A 189 -0.83 -13.16 -46.90
C ASP A 189 -1.56 -12.06 -47.69
N GLY A 190 -0.75 -11.18 -48.26
CA GLY A 190 -1.16 -10.15 -49.19
C GLY A 190 -0.22 -10.13 -50.39
N THR A 191 -0.23 -11.18 -51.22
CA THR A 191 0.40 -11.20 -52.56
C THR A 191 -0.40 -12.15 -53.47
N ASP A 192 -0.58 -12.00 -54.77
CA ASP A 192 -0.56 -10.89 -55.72
C ASP A 192 -1.41 -11.40 -56.91
N MET A 193 -2.15 -10.50 -57.55
CA MET A 193 -2.92 -10.79 -58.74
C MET A 193 -1.98 -10.90 -59.94
N MET A 194 -1.91 -12.05 -60.60
CA MET A 194 -1.40 -12.10 -61.97
C MET A 194 -2.33 -12.88 -62.90
N TYR A 195 -3.00 -12.08 -63.75
CA TYR A 195 -3.55 -12.48 -65.04
C TYR A 195 -2.48 -13.17 -65.90
N SER A 196 -2.81 -14.33 -66.48
CA SER A 196 -2.66 -14.66 -67.92
C SER A 196 -3.25 -16.04 -68.20
#